data_AF-A0A7X4YCZ0-F1
#
_entry.id   AF-A0A7X4YCZ0-F1
#
_cell.length_a   1.000
_cell.length_b   1.000
_cell.length_c   1.000
_cell.angle_alpha   90.00
_cell.angle_beta   90.00
_cell.angle_gamma   90.00
#
_symmetry.space_group_name_H-M   'P 1'
#
loop_
_entity.id
_entity.type
_entity.pdbx_description
1 polymer ?
#
loop_
_entity_poly.entity_id
_entity_poly.type
_entity_poly.pdbx_seq_one_letter_code
_entity_poly.pdbx_strand_id
1 'polypeptide(L)'
;MNLDLHPAPPASALRKLALGTWRAPRDPTAYAALEVRMEPALAFMATHRTLTGRRLTVTHLVAKAAADALRRYPEANVVLRGQRPWLREDVGVCVLVVQPASGASRVDLTTATVHRADQKSLEALADAMESRVSRVRAREDVEIERGKRRSSLLPGWLMGPALRLLSFVWYGLNVNLRRVGMPFDPFGSVAVTNLGSLGLERGFVAMVPYTRVPLLLAPGLVRDVPVVQDGTLVPGKAMTLTCTWDARLIDVDLAARVLRHIGGALEDPRGWDAPGTEAR
;
A
#
# COMPACT_ATOMS: atom_id res chain seq x y z
N MET A 1 -2.72 -22.19 -9.53
CA MET A 1 -3.11 -20.83 -9.96
C MET A 1 -2.23 -19.82 -9.23
N ASN A 2 -1.99 -18.65 -9.82
CA ASN A 2 -0.79 -17.83 -9.60
C ASN A 2 -1.04 -16.42 -9.04
N LEU A 3 -2.30 -16.03 -8.96
CA LEU A 3 -2.95 -15.00 -8.17
C LEU A 3 -4.42 -15.33 -8.47
N ASP A 4 -5.25 -15.41 -7.44
CA ASP A 4 -6.66 -15.73 -7.65
C ASP A 4 -7.34 -14.43 -8.11
N LEU A 5 -7.78 -14.43 -9.37
CA LEU A 5 -8.23 -13.24 -10.11
C LEU A 5 -9.56 -13.53 -10.81
N HIS A 6 -10.45 -12.54 -10.81
CA HIS A 6 -11.68 -12.58 -11.59
C HIS A 6 -11.78 -11.37 -12.53
N PRO A 7 -12.45 -11.50 -13.70
CA PRO A 7 -12.64 -10.37 -14.60
C PRO A 7 -13.37 -9.23 -13.87
N ALA A 8 -12.83 -8.01 -13.96
CA ALA A 8 -13.56 -6.85 -13.48
C ALA A 8 -14.82 -6.61 -14.35
N PRO A 9 -15.89 -6.00 -13.79
CA PRO A 9 -17.04 -5.56 -14.57
C PRO A 9 -16.60 -4.70 -15.78
N PRO A 10 -17.39 -4.68 -16.87
CA PRO A 10 -17.05 -3.93 -18.07
C PRO A 10 -16.75 -2.46 -17.73
N ALA A 11 -15.63 -1.96 -18.24
CA ALA A 11 -15.13 -0.63 -17.96
C ALA A 11 -16.18 0.45 -18.33
N SER A 12 -16.28 1.50 -17.50
CA SER A 12 -17.08 2.69 -17.83
C SER A 12 -16.65 3.31 -19.15
N ALA A 13 -17.51 4.10 -19.80
CA ALA A 13 -17.19 4.74 -21.08
C ALA A 13 -15.88 5.55 -21.02
N LEU A 14 -15.67 6.30 -19.92
CA LEU A 14 -14.43 7.03 -19.66
C LEU A 14 -13.23 6.10 -19.50
N ARG A 15 -13.37 4.98 -18.76
CA ARG A 15 -12.29 4.01 -18.55
C ARG A 15 -11.91 3.27 -19.83
N LYS A 16 -12.89 2.92 -20.67
CA LYS A 16 -12.64 2.33 -22.00
C LYS A 16 -11.89 3.31 -22.90
N LEU A 17 -12.29 4.59 -22.90
CA LEU A 17 -11.59 5.65 -23.63
C LEU A 17 -10.15 5.80 -23.11
N ALA A 18 -9.96 5.94 -21.80
CA ALA A 18 -8.66 6.06 -21.14
C ALA A 18 -7.69 4.92 -21.50
N LEU A 19 -8.15 3.67 -21.46
CA LEU A 19 -7.35 2.49 -21.83
C LEU A 19 -6.95 2.49 -23.32
N GLY A 20 -7.76 3.10 -24.20
CA GLY A 20 -7.56 3.12 -25.65
C GLY A 20 -6.80 4.34 -26.17
N THR A 21 -6.91 5.51 -25.53
CA THR A 21 -6.44 6.79 -26.09
C THR A 21 -5.25 7.41 -25.37
N TRP A 22 -5.04 7.08 -24.09
CA TRP A 22 -3.95 7.70 -23.34
C TRP A 22 -2.58 7.16 -23.79
N ARG A 23 -1.77 8.03 -24.42
CA ARG A 23 -0.31 7.95 -24.44
C ARG A 23 0.33 9.35 -24.33
N ALA A 24 1.44 9.38 -23.57
CA ALA A 24 2.23 10.52 -23.08
C ALA A 24 1.42 11.56 -22.27
N PRO A 25 1.64 11.70 -20.93
CA PRO A 25 2.80 11.29 -20.15
C PRO A 25 2.81 9.78 -19.84
N ARG A 26 4.01 9.24 -19.62
CA ARG A 26 4.31 7.79 -19.57
C ARG A 26 3.81 7.07 -18.31
N ASP A 27 3.10 7.79 -17.45
CA ASP A 27 2.61 7.33 -16.15
C ASP A 27 1.22 7.92 -15.90
N PRO A 28 0.14 7.11 -15.90
CA PRO A 28 -1.24 7.57 -15.64
C PRO A 28 -1.50 7.75 -14.15
N THR A 29 -0.49 8.21 -13.42
CA THR A 29 -0.56 8.41 -11.99
C THR A 29 -1.47 9.59 -11.67
N ALA A 30 -2.38 9.40 -10.72
CA ALA A 30 -3.14 10.45 -10.09
C ALA A 30 -2.82 10.53 -8.58
N TYR A 31 -3.11 11.69 -7.99
CA TYR A 31 -2.70 12.06 -6.65
C TYR A 31 -3.86 12.65 -5.85
N ALA A 32 -3.92 12.35 -4.56
CA ALA A 32 -4.87 12.94 -3.62
C ALA A 32 -4.26 13.01 -2.22
N ALA A 33 -4.69 13.99 -1.44
CA ALA A 33 -4.33 14.13 -0.04
C ALA A 33 -5.60 14.24 0.80
N LEU A 34 -5.59 13.56 1.94
CA LEU A 34 -6.64 13.64 2.96
C LEU A 34 -5.99 14.10 4.26
N GLU A 35 -6.52 15.17 4.86
CA GLU A 35 -6.18 15.51 6.25
C GLU A 35 -7.03 14.64 7.18
N VAL A 36 -6.38 14.05 8.18
CA VAL A 36 -7.00 13.11 9.12
C VAL A 36 -6.75 13.61 10.54
N ARG A 37 -7.80 13.69 11.36
CA ARG A 37 -7.65 13.94 12.80
C ARG A 37 -7.05 12.72 13.50
N MET A 38 -5.96 12.92 14.22
CA MET A 38 -5.14 11.83 14.74
C MET A 38 -5.31 11.60 16.24
N GLU A 39 -5.98 12.50 16.97
CA GLU A 39 -6.21 12.33 18.42
C GLU A 39 -6.88 10.98 18.75
N PRO A 40 -7.93 10.54 18.04
CA PRO A 40 -8.56 9.24 18.29
C PRO A 40 -7.61 8.06 18.04
N ALA A 41 -6.90 8.06 16.91
CA ALA A 41 -5.89 7.05 16.58
C ALA A 41 -4.77 6.97 17.62
N LEU A 42 -4.25 8.12 18.05
CA LEU A 42 -3.19 8.21 19.06
C LEU A 42 -3.66 7.70 20.41
N ALA A 43 -4.87 8.09 20.84
CA ALA A 43 -5.47 7.60 22.07
C ALA A 43 -5.69 6.09 22.03
N PHE A 44 -6.21 5.56 20.91
CA PHE A 44 -6.38 4.13 20.71
C PHE A 44 -5.05 3.36 20.81
N MET A 45 -4.00 3.81 20.13
CA MET A 45 -2.68 3.18 20.21
C MET A 45 -2.10 3.22 21.63
N ALA A 46 -2.30 4.33 22.36
CA ALA A 46 -1.85 4.46 23.74
C ALA A 46 -2.61 3.49 24.66
N THR A 47 -3.94 3.46 24.58
CA THR A 47 -4.78 2.52 25.35
C THR A 47 -4.42 1.07 25.03
N HIS A 48 -4.30 0.72 23.75
CA HIS A 48 -3.89 -0.62 23.34
C HIS A 48 -2.55 -1.03 23.95
N ARG A 49 -1.55 -0.13 23.91
CA ARG A 49 -0.23 -0.38 24.51
C ARG A 49 -0.33 -0.62 26.01
N THR A 50 -1.15 0.14 26.73
CA THR A 50 -1.36 -0.04 28.17
C THR A 50 -2.03 -1.37 28.49
N LEU A 51 -3.01 -1.80 27.69
CA LEU A 51 -3.77 -3.02 27.93
C LEU A 51 -3.04 -4.31 27.52
N THR A 52 -2.32 -4.28 26.39
CA THR A 52 -1.71 -5.49 25.80
C THR A 52 -0.19 -5.54 25.94
N GLY A 53 0.45 -4.42 26.31
CA GLY A 53 1.90 -4.25 26.28
C GLY A 53 2.49 -4.10 24.87
N ARG A 54 1.68 -4.28 23.80
CA ARG A 54 2.16 -4.29 22.41
C ARG A 54 2.04 -2.92 21.76
N ARG A 55 3.07 -2.54 20.99
CA ARG A 55 3.14 -1.23 20.32
C ARG A 55 2.49 -1.28 18.93
N LEU A 56 1.46 -0.46 18.75
CA LEU A 56 0.94 -0.13 17.42
C LEU A 56 1.61 1.14 16.86
N THR A 57 1.61 1.28 15.54
CA THR A 57 2.15 2.44 14.83
C THR A 57 1.12 2.96 13.84
N VAL A 58 1.25 4.22 13.42
CA VAL A 58 0.40 4.80 12.35
C VAL A 58 0.44 3.93 11.09
N THR A 59 1.60 3.38 10.73
CA THR A 59 1.73 2.46 9.59
C THR A 59 0.90 1.19 9.77
N HIS A 60 0.79 0.63 10.99
CA HIS A 60 -0.08 -0.53 11.25
C HIS A 60 -1.55 -0.20 11.02
N LEU A 61 -2.03 0.95 11.55
CA LEU A 61 -3.41 1.36 11.35
C LEU A 61 -3.71 1.64 9.88
N VAL A 62 -2.85 2.39 9.18
CA VAL A 62 -3.02 2.69 7.75
C VAL A 62 -3.01 1.40 6.91
N ALA A 63 -2.08 0.48 7.19
CA ALA A 63 -1.99 -0.80 6.50
C ALA A 63 -3.28 -1.62 6.66
N LYS A 64 -3.79 -1.73 7.89
CA LYS A 64 -5.02 -2.47 8.18
C LYS A 64 -6.24 -1.76 7.58
N ALA A 65 -6.29 -0.43 7.61
CA ALA A 65 -7.39 0.37 7.07
C ALA A 65 -7.45 0.27 5.55
N ALA A 66 -6.29 0.25 4.90
CA ALA A 66 -6.20 -0.01 3.47
C ALA A 66 -6.66 -1.42 3.11
N ALA A 67 -6.28 -2.43 3.91
CA ALA A 67 -6.73 -3.80 3.67
C ALA A 67 -8.26 -3.94 3.80
N ASP A 68 -8.85 -3.35 4.84
CA ASP A 68 -10.30 -3.34 5.02
C ASP A 68 -11.02 -2.53 3.92
N ALA A 69 -10.46 -1.39 3.50
CA ALA A 69 -10.99 -0.62 2.39
C ALA A 69 -11.01 -1.43 1.08
N LEU A 70 -9.95 -2.18 0.78
CA LEU A 70 -9.88 -3.03 -0.41
C LEU A 70 -10.81 -4.24 -0.34
N ARG A 71 -11.11 -4.76 0.86
CA ARG A 71 -12.16 -5.77 1.08
C ARG A 71 -13.55 -5.19 0.80
N ARG A 72 -13.81 -3.96 1.27
CA ARG A 72 -15.11 -3.28 1.10
C ARG A 72 -15.34 -2.75 -0.32
N TYR A 73 -14.28 -2.33 -1.00
CA TYR A 73 -14.29 -1.82 -2.37
C TYR A 73 -13.41 -2.71 -3.26
N PRO A 74 -13.84 -3.94 -3.58
CA PRO A 74 -13.03 -4.90 -4.32
C PRO A 74 -12.63 -4.40 -5.72
N GLU A 75 -13.35 -3.44 -6.29
CA GLU A 75 -13.02 -2.80 -7.56
C GLU A 75 -11.68 -2.04 -7.52
N ALA A 76 -11.25 -1.62 -6.33
CA ALA A 76 -9.94 -0.98 -6.12
C ALA A 76 -8.81 -2.01 -5.94
N ASN A 77 -9.14 -3.27 -5.62
CA ASN A 77 -8.17 -4.36 -5.53
C ASN A 77 -7.93 -4.96 -6.92
N VAL A 78 -7.29 -4.20 -7.82
CA VAL A 78 -7.27 -4.49 -9.25
C VAL A 78 -5.85 -4.47 -9.84
N VAL A 79 -5.60 -5.30 -10.86
CA VAL A 79 -4.35 -5.33 -11.62
C VAL A 79 -4.63 -5.28 -13.12
N LEU A 80 -3.79 -4.57 -13.88
CA LEU A 80 -3.89 -4.52 -15.34
C LEU A 80 -3.21 -5.75 -15.96
N ARG A 81 -3.96 -6.54 -16.75
CA ARG A 81 -3.41 -7.64 -17.57
C ARG A 81 -3.80 -7.44 -19.03
N GLY A 82 -2.81 -7.26 -19.89
CA GLY A 82 -3.04 -6.79 -21.26
C GLY A 82 -3.67 -5.40 -21.23
N GLN A 83 -4.85 -5.25 -21.86
CA GLN A 83 -5.64 -4.02 -21.83
C GLN A 83 -6.92 -4.16 -20.99
N ARG A 84 -6.95 -5.10 -20.04
CA ARG A 84 -8.14 -5.38 -19.22
C ARG A 84 -7.81 -5.35 -17.73
N PRO A 85 -8.65 -4.70 -16.91
CA PRO A 85 -8.56 -4.80 -15.46
C PRO A 85 -9.00 -6.19 -14.97
N TRP A 86 -8.30 -6.72 -13.98
CA TRP A 86 -8.62 -7.97 -13.29
C TRP A 86 -8.64 -7.72 -11.78
N LEU A 87 -9.72 -8.13 -11.12
CA LEU A 87 -9.84 -8.00 -9.66
C LEU A 87 -9.03 -9.11 -9.01
N ARG A 88 -8.38 -8.77 -7.90
CA ARG A 88 -7.59 -9.67 -7.07
C ARG A 88 -8.47 -10.18 -5.92
N GLU A 89 -8.34 -11.45 -5.59
CA GLU A 89 -9.00 -12.04 -4.42
C GLU A 89 -8.18 -11.83 -3.14
N ASP A 90 -6.85 -11.96 -3.23
CA ASP A 90 -5.94 -11.66 -2.11
C ASP A 90 -5.78 -10.15 -1.92
N VAL A 91 -5.88 -9.69 -0.67
CA VAL A 91 -5.53 -8.32 -0.26
C VAL A 91 -4.15 -8.36 0.40
N GLY A 92 -3.12 -8.09 -0.39
CA GLY A 92 -1.75 -7.97 0.09
C GLY A 92 -1.40 -6.53 0.46
N VAL A 93 -0.84 -6.30 1.65
CA VAL A 93 -0.29 -4.99 2.02
C VAL A 93 1.23 -5.05 2.02
N CYS A 94 1.86 -4.28 1.15
CA CYS A 94 3.30 -4.11 1.07
C CYS A 94 3.73 -2.88 1.86
N VAL A 95 4.68 -3.02 2.77
CA VAL A 95 5.31 -1.88 3.43
C VAL A 95 6.72 -1.67 2.90
N LEU A 96 7.02 -0.42 2.53
CA LEU A 96 8.37 -0.03 2.10
C LEU A 96 9.22 0.27 3.32
N VAL A 97 10.26 -0.54 3.50
CA VAL A 97 11.21 -0.49 4.60
C VAL A 97 12.49 0.16 4.13
N VAL A 98 12.84 1.25 4.80
CA VAL A 98 14.14 1.91 4.66
C VAL A 98 15.21 1.03 5.33
N GLN A 99 16.21 0.62 4.57
CA GLN A 99 17.40 -0.05 5.06
C GLN A 99 18.62 0.87 4.92
N PRO A 100 19.52 0.90 5.91
CA PRO A 100 20.85 1.44 5.70
C PRO A 100 21.55 0.60 4.63
N ALA A 101 22.02 1.26 3.58
CA ALA A 101 22.70 0.60 2.49
C ALA A 101 24.05 0.02 2.94
N SER A 102 24.51 -1.04 2.30
CA SER A 102 25.92 -1.46 2.37
C SER A 102 26.65 -0.94 1.13
N GLY A 103 27.51 0.06 1.31
CA GLY A 103 28.31 0.65 0.24
C GLY A 103 27.98 2.11 -0.07
N ALA A 104 28.32 2.57 -1.28
CA ALA A 104 28.34 4.00 -1.66
C ALA A 104 26.97 4.67 -1.88
N SER A 105 25.86 3.92 -1.86
CA SER A 105 24.51 4.51 -1.78
C SER A 105 24.14 4.70 -0.32
N ARG A 106 23.41 5.76 0.05
CA ARG A 106 23.12 6.07 1.46
C ARG A 106 21.90 5.32 2.03
N VAL A 107 20.98 4.81 1.20
CA VAL A 107 19.74 4.16 1.65
C VAL A 107 19.24 3.16 0.58
N ASP A 108 18.80 1.97 1.00
CA ASP A 108 18.13 0.97 0.14
C ASP A 108 16.66 0.81 0.59
N LEU A 109 15.73 0.66 -0.34
CA LEU A 109 14.29 0.48 -0.06
C LEU A 109 13.91 -0.96 -0.35
N THR A 110 13.42 -1.65 0.68
CA THR A 110 13.02 -3.06 0.59
C THR A 110 11.56 -3.24 0.94
N THR A 111 10.92 -4.23 0.33
CA THR A 111 9.49 -4.50 0.50
C THR A 111 9.24 -5.58 1.54
N ALA A 112 8.27 -5.36 2.42
CA ALA A 112 7.75 -6.36 3.35
C ALA A 112 6.23 -6.52 3.12
N THR A 113 5.83 -7.62 2.47
CA THR A 113 4.43 -7.84 2.08
C THR A 113 3.73 -8.86 2.95
N VAL A 114 2.56 -8.50 3.46
CA VAL A 114 1.68 -9.36 4.23
C VAL A 114 0.42 -9.65 3.41
N HIS A 115 0.24 -10.91 3.02
CA HIS A 115 -0.92 -11.39 2.27
C HIS A 115 -2.12 -11.67 3.20
N ARG A 116 -3.32 -11.69 2.62
CA ARG A 116 -4.61 -11.84 3.32
C ARG A 116 -4.72 -10.89 4.51
N ALA A 117 -4.30 -9.65 4.29
CA ALA A 117 -4.23 -8.61 5.32
C ALA A 117 -5.62 -8.22 5.82
N ASP A 118 -6.63 -8.34 4.96
CA ASP A 118 -8.05 -8.11 5.24
C ASP A 118 -8.61 -9.13 6.23
N GLN A 119 -8.12 -10.38 6.18
CA GLN A 119 -8.56 -11.49 7.05
C GLN A 119 -7.86 -11.53 8.42
N LYS A 120 -6.83 -10.70 8.62
CA LYS A 120 -6.07 -10.63 9.88
C LYS A 120 -6.68 -9.57 10.79
N SER A 121 -6.71 -9.81 12.11
CA SER A 121 -6.93 -8.72 13.06
C SER A 121 -5.78 -7.70 12.97
N LEU A 122 -5.99 -6.49 13.50
CA LEU A 122 -4.94 -5.47 13.59
C LEU A 122 -3.66 -6.00 14.28
N GLU A 123 -3.79 -6.77 15.36
CA GLU A 123 -2.64 -7.35 16.09
C GLU A 123 -1.93 -8.40 15.25
N ALA A 124 -2.68 -9.31 14.63
CA ALA A 124 -2.11 -10.36 13.77
C ALA A 124 -1.45 -9.78 12.51
N LEU A 125 -1.93 -8.64 12.02
CA LEU A 125 -1.29 -7.88 10.95
C LEU A 125 -0.01 -7.22 11.44
N ALA A 126 -0.06 -6.51 12.57
CA ALA A 126 1.10 -5.84 13.16
C ALA A 126 2.24 -6.82 13.46
N ASP A 127 1.94 -7.96 14.09
CA ASP A 127 2.91 -9.02 14.39
C ASP A 127 3.55 -9.57 13.08
N ALA A 128 2.72 -9.81 12.05
CA ALA A 128 3.21 -10.29 10.77
C ALA A 128 4.10 -9.26 10.06
N MET A 129 3.72 -7.99 10.11
CA MET A 129 4.50 -6.87 9.57
C MET A 129 5.83 -6.74 10.30
N GLU A 130 5.84 -6.69 11.62
CA GLU A 130 7.04 -6.56 12.43
C GLU A 130 8.01 -7.73 12.22
N SER A 131 7.48 -8.97 12.16
CA SER A 131 8.27 -10.16 11.83
C SER A 131 8.95 -10.04 10.46
N ARG A 132 8.21 -9.59 9.43
CA ARG A 132 8.77 -9.40 8.09
C ARG A 132 9.78 -8.27 8.03
N VAL A 133 9.45 -7.11 8.60
CA VAL A 133 10.32 -5.93 8.64
C VAL A 133 11.63 -6.25 9.38
N SER A 134 11.57 -7.02 10.47
CA SER A 134 12.74 -7.43 11.23
C SER A 134 13.66 -8.33 10.41
N ARG A 135 13.12 -9.38 9.75
CA ARG A 135 13.91 -10.24 8.85
C ARG A 135 14.51 -9.47 7.68
N VAL A 136 13.74 -8.55 7.11
CA VAL A 136 14.22 -7.67 6.04
C VAL A 136 15.38 -6.82 6.55
N ARG A 137 15.23 -6.12 7.68
CA ARG A 137 16.30 -5.30 8.27
C ARG A 137 17.54 -6.11 8.65
N ALA A 138 17.36 -7.33 9.13
CA ALA A 138 18.44 -8.26 9.44
C ALA A 138 19.09 -8.90 8.19
N ARG A 139 18.55 -8.65 6.98
CA ARG A 139 18.96 -9.30 5.72
C ARG A 139 18.86 -10.82 5.74
N GLU A 140 17.93 -11.33 6.53
CA GLU A 140 17.64 -12.75 6.68
C GLU A 140 16.56 -13.22 5.70
N ASP A 141 15.93 -12.29 4.97
CA ASP A 141 14.97 -12.65 3.92
C ASP A 141 15.69 -13.17 2.66
N VAL A 142 15.85 -14.49 2.64
CA VAL A 142 16.59 -15.24 1.60
C VAL A 142 16.06 -14.95 0.20
N GLU A 143 14.75 -14.74 0.03
CA GLU A 143 14.14 -14.49 -1.29
C GLU A 143 14.54 -13.12 -1.82
N ILE A 144 14.45 -12.10 -0.96
CA ILE A 144 14.78 -10.71 -1.31
C ILE A 144 16.28 -10.57 -1.56
N GLU A 145 17.13 -11.10 -0.68
CA GLU A 145 18.59 -10.97 -0.82
C GLU A 145 19.13 -11.72 -2.04
N ARG A 146 18.61 -12.91 -2.35
CA ARG A 146 18.94 -13.60 -3.62
C ARG A 146 18.48 -12.81 -4.85
N GLY A 147 17.34 -12.13 -4.76
CA GLY A 147 16.85 -11.23 -5.81
C GLY A 147 17.81 -10.06 -6.03
N LYS A 148 18.18 -9.36 -4.95
CA LYS A 148 19.11 -8.22 -4.98
C LYS A 148 20.47 -8.62 -5.54
N ARG A 149 21.07 -9.71 -5.07
CA ARG A 149 22.36 -10.21 -5.56
C ARG A 149 22.33 -10.56 -7.06
N ARG A 150 21.24 -11.17 -7.55
CA ARG A 150 21.08 -11.45 -8.98
C ARG A 150 20.91 -10.16 -9.79
N SER A 151 20.20 -9.18 -9.23
CA SER A 151 20.00 -7.88 -9.87
C SER A 151 21.27 -7.05 -9.95
N SER A 152 22.16 -7.10 -8.96
CA SER A 152 23.42 -6.33 -8.97
C SER A 152 24.44 -6.84 -10.01
N LEU A 153 24.28 -8.08 -10.48
CA LEU A 153 25.11 -8.66 -11.55
C LEU A 153 24.66 -8.20 -12.96
N LEU A 154 23.45 -7.67 -13.09
CA LEU A 154 22.91 -7.22 -14.36
C LEU A 154 23.39 -5.80 -14.68
N PRO A 155 23.97 -5.56 -15.87
CA PRO A 155 24.26 -4.22 -16.33
C PRO A 155 23.02 -3.31 -16.29
N GLY A 156 23.17 -2.07 -15.84
CA GLY A 156 22.03 -1.17 -15.59
C GLY A 156 21.12 -0.95 -16.80
N TRP A 157 21.65 -0.96 -18.03
CA TRP A 157 20.88 -0.82 -19.26
C TRP A 157 19.94 -2.02 -19.53
N LEU A 158 20.25 -3.20 -18.99
CA LEU A 158 19.40 -4.40 -19.07
C LEU A 158 18.33 -4.44 -17.99
N MET A 159 18.48 -3.67 -16.90
CA MET A 159 17.59 -3.72 -15.76
C MET A 159 16.14 -3.37 -16.14
N GLY A 160 15.94 -2.28 -16.88
CA GLY A 160 14.61 -1.84 -17.32
C GLY A 160 13.89 -2.90 -18.18
N PRO A 161 14.48 -3.43 -19.26
CA PRO A 161 13.95 -4.57 -20.01
C PRO A 161 13.68 -5.81 -19.14
N ALA A 162 14.62 -6.18 -18.26
CA ALA A 162 14.49 -7.35 -17.40
C ALA A 162 13.32 -7.24 -16.42
N LEU A 163 13.17 -6.09 -15.74
CA LEU A 163 12.05 -5.83 -14.82
C LEU A 163 10.70 -5.80 -15.56
N ARG A 164 10.65 -5.27 -16.79
CA ARG A 164 9.44 -5.31 -17.62
C ARG A 164 9.05 -6.73 -18.00
N LEU A 165 10.02 -7.56 -18.40
CA LEU A 165 9.79 -8.97 -18.70
C LEU A 165 9.32 -9.72 -17.45
N LEU A 166 10.00 -9.52 -16.32
CA LEU A 166 9.64 -10.13 -15.04
C LEU A 166 8.22 -9.75 -14.62
N SER A 167 7.86 -8.47 -14.69
CA SER A 167 6.51 -7.98 -14.42
C SER A 167 5.46 -8.57 -15.39
N PHE A 168 5.82 -8.72 -16.67
CA PHE A 168 4.96 -9.38 -17.66
C PHE A 168 4.74 -10.86 -17.32
N VAL A 169 5.78 -11.61 -16.94
CA VAL A 169 5.65 -13.01 -16.55
C VAL A 169 4.82 -13.15 -15.27
N TRP A 170 5.13 -12.37 -14.23
CA TRP A 170 4.42 -12.43 -12.94
C TRP A 170 2.93 -12.11 -13.09
N TYR A 171 2.59 -10.92 -13.60
CA TYR A 171 1.18 -10.48 -13.58
C TYR A 171 0.50 -10.57 -14.95
N GLY A 172 1.24 -10.45 -16.05
CA GLY A 172 0.66 -10.49 -17.39
C GLY A 172 0.23 -11.92 -17.74
N LEU A 173 1.20 -12.83 -17.74
CA LEU A 173 0.97 -14.27 -17.90
C LEU A 173 0.35 -14.92 -16.65
N ASN A 174 0.35 -14.22 -15.51
CA ASN A 174 -0.06 -14.75 -14.22
C ASN A 174 0.70 -16.05 -13.91
N VAL A 175 2.04 -15.98 -13.81
CA VAL A 175 2.93 -17.13 -13.55
C VAL A 175 3.57 -17.01 -12.18
N ASN A 176 3.40 -18.04 -11.33
CA ASN A 176 4.02 -18.10 -10.01
C ASN A 176 5.47 -18.58 -10.16
N LEU A 177 6.39 -17.66 -9.89
CA LEU A 177 7.83 -17.89 -10.02
C LEU A 177 8.50 -18.42 -8.74
N ARG A 178 7.74 -18.82 -7.71
CA ARG A 178 8.29 -19.44 -6.49
C ARG A 178 9.22 -20.61 -6.79
N ARG A 179 8.88 -21.43 -7.80
CA ARG A 179 9.69 -22.59 -8.22
C ARG A 179 11.09 -22.20 -8.73
N VAL A 180 11.30 -20.94 -9.14
CA VAL A 180 12.58 -20.42 -9.63
C VAL A 180 13.22 -19.50 -8.57
N GLY A 181 12.77 -19.58 -7.31
CA GLY A 181 13.29 -18.83 -6.18
C GLY A 181 12.99 -17.33 -6.25
N MET A 182 11.84 -16.96 -6.80
CA MET A 182 11.32 -15.59 -6.81
C MET A 182 10.14 -15.48 -5.84
N PRO A 183 9.99 -14.35 -5.12
CA PRO A 183 8.86 -14.18 -4.21
C PRO A 183 7.54 -14.20 -4.98
N PHE A 184 6.50 -14.67 -4.30
CA PHE A 184 5.13 -14.56 -4.81
C PHE A 184 4.58 -13.19 -4.50
N ASP A 185 4.12 -12.50 -5.55
CA ASP A 185 3.43 -11.22 -5.47
C ASP A 185 4.05 -10.25 -4.43
N PRO A 186 5.33 -9.88 -4.62
CA PRO A 186 6.11 -9.18 -3.60
C PRO A 186 5.59 -7.79 -3.25
N PHE A 187 4.63 -7.23 -3.99
CA PHE A 187 4.10 -5.89 -3.77
C PHE A 187 2.62 -5.86 -3.36
N GLY A 188 1.90 -6.99 -3.47
CA GLY A 188 0.51 -7.06 -3.03
C GLY A 188 -0.45 -6.16 -3.81
N SER A 189 -1.50 -5.76 -3.11
CA SER A 189 -2.60 -4.93 -3.60
C SER A 189 -2.44 -3.45 -3.29
N VAL A 190 -1.73 -3.11 -2.21
CA VAL A 190 -1.48 -1.73 -1.80
C VAL A 190 -0.09 -1.61 -1.18
N ALA A 191 0.61 -0.53 -1.52
CA ALA A 191 1.90 -0.20 -0.92
C ALA A 191 1.74 0.93 0.11
N VAL A 192 2.38 0.81 1.26
CA VAL A 192 2.40 1.82 2.32
C VAL A 192 3.84 2.23 2.61
N THR A 193 4.12 3.53 2.67
CA THR A 193 5.45 4.06 3.00
C THR A 193 5.35 5.24 3.95
N ASN A 194 6.11 5.20 5.04
CA ASN A 194 5.95 6.16 6.13
C ASN A 194 6.86 7.38 5.94
N LEU A 195 6.30 8.48 5.44
CA LEU A 195 7.00 9.74 5.27
C LEU A 195 7.22 10.48 6.60
N GLY A 196 6.31 10.30 7.56
CA GLY A 196 6.44 10.87 8.91
C GLY A 196 7.71 10.38 9.62
N SER A 197 8.14 9.14 9.40
CA SER A 197 9.41 8.62 9.94
C SER A 197 10.65 9.32 9.39
N LEU A 198 10.52 10.01 8.26
CA LEU A 198 11.56 10.82 7.62
C LEU A 198 11.43 12.31 7.97
N GLY A 199 10.48 12.68 8.85
CA GLY A 199 10.20 14.07 9.22
C GLY A 199 9.41 14.86 8.18
N LEU A 200 8.80 14.20 7.19
CA LEU A 200 8.03 14.86 6.14
C LEU A 200 6.54 14.92 6.51
N GLU A 201 5.96 16.11 6.45
CA GLU A 201 4.52 16.31 6.70
C GLU A 201 3.64 15.77 5.57
N ARG A 202 4.12 15.86 4.32
CA ARG A 202 3.39 15.47 3.11
C ARG A 202 4.38 15.16 2.00
N GLY A 203 4.04 14.20 1.14
CA GLY A 203 4.77 13.95 -0.11
C GLY A 203 4.06 12.90 -0.95
N PHE A 204 4.18 12.98 -2.27
CA PHE A 204 3.61 11.97 -3.17
C PHE A 204 4.72 11.06 -3.67
N VAL A 205 4.55 9.76 -3.46
CA VAL A 205 5.55 8.78 -3.90
C VAL A 205 5.15 8.26 -5.27
N ALA A 206 6.10 8.26 -6.20
CA ALA A 206 5.88 7.81 -7.55
C ALA A 206 5.51 6.32 -7.61
N MET A 207 4.61 5.98 -8.53
CA MET A 207 4.36 4.58 -8.84
C MET A 207 5.57 3.98 -9.54
N VAL A 208 5.79 2.68 -9.30
CA VAL A 208 6.88 1.94 -9.92
C VAL A 208 6.27 0.94 -10.90
N PRO A 209 6.30 1.20 -12.22
CA PRO A 209 5.43 0.47 -13.18
C PRO A 209 5.55 -1.05 -13.17
N TYR A 210 6.72 -1.61 -12.82
CA TYR A 210 6.91 -3.06 -12.81
C TYR A 210 6.22 -3.75 -11.62
N THR A 211 5.89 -3.02 -10.55
CA THR A 211 5.25 -3.56 -9.34
C THR A 211 3.77 -3.86 -9.54
N ARG A 212 3.11 -3.13 -10.46
CA ARG A 212 1.67 -3.21 -10.76
C ARG A 212 0.75 -3.08 -9.55
N VAL A 213 1.21 -2.41 -8.51
CA VAL A 213 0.39 -2.03 -7.37
C VAL A 213 -0.58 -0.92 -7.82
N PRO A 214 -1.90 -1.07 -7.61
CA PRO A 214 -2.87 -0.05 -8.03
C PRO A 214 -2.88 1.20 -7.13
N LEU A 215 -2.55 1.08 -5.83
CA LEU A 215 -2.54 2.20 -4.88
C LEU A 215 -1.27 2.22 -4.01
N LEU A 216 -0.73 3.42 -3.79
CA LEU A 216 0.33 3.69 -2.84
C LEU A 216 -0.15 4.75 -1.84
N LEU A 217 -0.02 4.44 -0.55
CA LEU A 217 -0.38 5.32 0.57
C LEU A 217 0.87 5.78 1.31
N ALA A 218 0.91 7.06 1.64
CA ALA A 218 2.03 7.67 2.32
C ALA A 218 1.55 8.55 3.49
N PRO A 219 1.43 7.99 4.71
CA PRO A 219 1.16 8.80 5.90
C PRO A 219 2.35 9.72 6.20
N GLY A 220 2.04 11.01 6.37
CA GLY A 220 2.99 12.03 6.78
C GLY A 220 3.23 12.09 8.28
N LEU A 221 3.95 13.13 8.71
CA LEU A 221 4.17 13.43 10.12
C LEU A 221 2.85 13.84 10.80
N VAL A 222 2.60 13.26 11.98
CA VAL A 222 1.53 13.73 12.87
C VAL A 222 2.02 14.99 13.58
N ARG A 223 1.30 16.09 13.41
CA ARG A 223 1.70 17.43 13.89
C ARG A 223 0.58 18.09 14.68
N ASP A 224 0.96 19.01 15.56
CA ASP A 224 0.02 19.90 16.24
C ASP A 224 -0.52 20.94 15.25
N VAL A 225 -1.84 21.09 15.20
CA VAL A 225 -2.53 22.04 14.32
C VAL A 225 -3.68 22.71 15.08
N PRO A 226 -4.05 23.95 14.72
CA PRO A 226 -5.29 24.53 15.18
C PRO A 226 -6.49 23.83 14.51
N VAL A 227 -7.42 23.32 15.30
CA VAL A 227 -8.65 22.64 14.82
C VAL A 227 -9.86 23.40 15.32
N VAL A 228 -10.89 23.52 14.48
CA VAL A 228 -12.18 24.05 14.92
C VAL A 228 -13.01 22.90 15.50
N GLN A 229 -13.35 22.99 16.79
CA GLN A 229 -14.22 22.05 17.48
C GLN A 229 -15.33 22.83 18.18
N ASP A 230 -16.58 22.49 17.88
CA ASP A 230 -17.79 23.16 18.39
C ASP A 230 -17.75 24.69 18.21
N GLY A 231 -17.24 25.14 17.07
CA GLY A 231 -17.10 26.56 16.73
C GLY A 231 -15.93 27.27 17.41
N THR A 232 -15.11 26.57 18.20
CA THR A 232 -13.96 27.14 18.91
C THR A 232 -12.64 26.60 18.36
N LEU A 233 -11.59 27.43 18.36
CA LEU A 233 -10.25 27.02 17.93
C LEU A 233 -9.53 26.33 19.09
N VAL A 234 -9.22 25.04 18.95
CA VAL A 234 -8.51 24.24 19.95
C VAL A 234 -7.24 23.64 19.35
N PRO A 235 -6.18 23.42 20.15
CA PRO A 235 -5.04 22.62 19.71
C PRO A 235 -5.51 21.18 19.42
N GLY A 236 -5.17 20.68 18.24
CA GLY A 236 -5.45 19.31 17.82
C GLY A 236 -4.25 18.67 17.13
N LYS A 237 -4.41 17.43 16.67
CA LYS A 237 -3.38 16.69 15.97
C LYS A 237 -3.90 16.23 14.62
N ALA A 238 -3.14 16.51 13.57
CA ALA A 238 -3.49 16.09 12.22
C ALA A 238 -2.33 15.40 11.52
N MET A 239 -2.68 14.55 10.56
CA MET A 239 -1.76 13.93 9.62
C MET A 239 -2.30 14.10 8.21
N THR A 240 -1.44 14.45 7.25
CA THR A 240 -1.78 14.30 5.85
C THR A 240 -1.53 12.85 5.42
N LEU A 241 -2.59 12.14 5.02
CA LEU A 241 -2.47 10.89 4.27
C LEU A 241 -2.46 11.22 2.78
N THR A 242 -1.34 10.95 2.11
CA THR A 242 -1.24 11.08 0.65
C THR A 242 -1.48 9.74 -0.03
N CYS A 243 -2.06 9.80 -1.22
CA CYS A 243 -2.33 8.65 -2.06
C CYS A 243 -1.89 8.94 -3.49
N THR A 244 -1.22 7.95 -4.07
CA THR A 244 -0.85 7.88 -5.47
C THR A 244 -1.50 6.62 -6.05
N TRP A 245 -2.25 6.72 -7.15
CA TRP A 245 -2.89 5.56 -7.77
C TRP A 245 -2.86 5.58 -9.30
N ASP A 246 -3.07 4.41 -9.91
CA ASP A 246 -3.15 4.25 -11.37
C ASP A 246 -4.55 4.62 -11.87
N ALA A 247 -4.67 5.78 -12.53
CA ALA A 247 -5.94 6.31 -13.02
C ALA A 247 -6.56 5.50 -14.18
N ARG A 248 -5.83 4.53 -14.76
CA ARG A 248 -6.42 3.57 -15.72
C ARG A 248 -7.27 2.52 -15.01
N LEU A 249 -6.91 2.22 -13.77
CA LEU A 249 -7.51 1.14 -12.98
C LEU A 249 -8.57 1.67 -12.03
N ILE A 250 -8.27 2.78 -11.35
CA ILE A 250 -9.12 3.37 -10.32
C ILE A 250 -9.47 4.79 -10.72
N ASP A 251 -10.75 5.07 -10.88
CA ASP A 251 -11.24 6.42 -11.11
C ASP A 251 -11.25 7.24 -9.80
N VAL A 252 -11.38 8.56 -9.96
CA VAL A 252 -11.31 9.51 -8.84
C VAL A 252 -12.39 9.26 -7.78
N ASP A 253 -13.59 8.85 -8.21
CA ASP A 253 -14.71 8.58 -7.29
C ASP A 253 -14.44 7.35 -6.42
N LEU A 254 -13.98 6.24 -7.03
CA LEU A 254 -13.56 5.05 -6.30
C LEU A 254 -12.37 5.34 -5.38
N ALA A 255 -11.36 6.09 -5.85
CA ALA A 255 -10.24 6.51 -5.01
C ALA A 255 -10.71 7.34 -3.80
N ALA A 256 -11.65 8.27 -4.00
CA ALA A 256 -12.20 9.09 -2.93
C ALA A 256 -12.98 8.26 -1.90
N ARG A 257 -13.77 7.26 -2.33
CA ARG A 257 -14.43 6.32 -1.40
C ARG A 257 -13.43 5.54 -0.55
N VAL A 258 -12.39 4.99 -1.19
CA VAL A 258 -11.32 4.24 -0.49
C VAL A 258 -10.62 5.14 0.52
N LEU A 259 -10.22 6.36 0.12
CA LEU A 259 -9.51 7.28 1.02
C LEU A 259 -10.38 7.77 2.17
N ARG A 260 -11.65 8.10 1.93
CA ARG A 260 -12.58 8.48 3.00
C ARG A 260 -12.78 7.34 4.01
N HIS A 261 -12.86 6.09 3.53
CA HIS A 261 -12.95 4.92 4.42
C HIS A 261 -11.69 4.79 5.29
N ILE A 262 -10.50 4.94 4.70
CA ILE A 262 -9.23 4.89 5.44
C ILE A 262 -9.16 6.03 6.47
N GLY A 263 -9.52 7.26 6.08
CA GLY A 263 -9.57 8.40 6.99
C GLY A 263 -10.54 8.18 8.15
N GLY A 264 -11.76 7.74 7.86
CA GLY A 264 -12.76 7.42 8.87
C GLY A 264 -12.32 6.32 9.84
N ALA A 265 -11.64 5.29 9.34
CA ALA A 265 -11.04 4.23 10.18
C ALA A 265 -9.94 4.76 11.12
N LEU A 266 -9.21 5.81 10.73
CA LEU A 266 -8.21 6.45 11.59
C LEU A 266 -8.85 7.42 12.59
N GLU A 267 -9.94 8.09 12.22
CA GLU A 267 -10.70 9.00 13.08
C GLU A 267 -11.60 8.27 14.08
N ASP A 268 -12.03 7.04 13.78
CA ASP A 268 -12.73 6.15 14.71
C ASP A 268 -12.12 4.74 14.68
N PRO A 269 -10.99 4.53 15.36
CA PRO A 269 -10.24 3.28 15.29
C PRO A 269 -10.90 2.09 16.02
N ARG A 270 -11.97 2.31 16.80
CA ARG A 270 -12.56 1.27 17.66
C ARG A 270 -13.63 0.44 16.96
N GLY A 271 -14.28 0.98 15.92
CA GLY A 271 -15.45 0.36 15.29
C GLY A 271 -15.23 -0.33 13.95
N TRP A 272 -14.08 -0.13 13.30
CA TRP A 272 -13.89 -0.51 11.89
C TRP A 272 -13.23 -1.89 11.67
N ASP A 273 -12.50 -2.43 12.65
CA ASP A 273 -11.88 -3.76 12.58
C ASP A 273 -12.73 -4.88 13.22
N ALA A 274 -14.03 -4.63 13.45
CA ALA A 274 -14.93 -5.67 13.93
C ALA A 274 -15.25 -6.65 12.78
N PRO A 275 -14.97 -7.96 12.92
CA PRO A 275 -15.37 -8.93 11.92
C PRO A 275 -16.90 -8.99 11.84
N GLY A 276 -17.48 -8.43 10.78
CA GLY A 276 -18.89 -8.66 10.43
C GLY A 276 -19.85 -7.48 10.49
N THR A 277 -19.40 -6.22 10.61
CA THR A 277 -20.33 -5.09 10.44
C THR A 277 -20.60 -4.86 8.95
N GLU A 278 -21.49 -5.67 8.39
CA GLU A 278 -22.20 -5.33 7.15
C GLU A 278 -22.84 -3.95 7.34
N ALA A 279 -22.47 -3.02 6.47
CA ALA A 279 -23.15 -1.73 6.41
C ALA A 279 -24.60 -1.99 6.02
N ARG A 280 -25.51 -1.70 6.96
CA ARG A 280 -26.91 -1.43 6.63
C ARG A 280 -27.03 -0.17 5.80
#